data_AF-X1BNL1-F1
#
_entry.id   AF-X1BNL1-F1
#
_cell.length_a   1.000
_cell.length_b   1.000
_cell.length_c   1.000
_cell.angle_alpha   90.00
_cell.angle_beta   90.00
_cell.angle_gamma   90.00
#
_symmetry.space_group_name_H-M   'P 1'
#
loop_
_entity.id
_entity.type
_entity.pdbx_description
1 polymer ?
#
loop_
_entity_poly.entity_id
_entity_poly.type
_entity_poly.pdbx_seq_one_letter_code
_entity_poly.pdbx_strand_id
1 'polypeptide(L)'
;LVADLYETCGGETTTDTVDAIKDIGFKYATKSGYSLSVSDITIPETKSDIINDSLKSAEDVMRDFRRGLLTEQKQNERVIEIWQDTTSEVAQAVKEAMDPDGNLSAQALSGATKGGFGPISQLAGMRGLMADPSGRIIPLPIRSNFREGLTALEYFISTHGARKGLADTALRTADAGYLTRRLVDVAQDLIINEEDCGTIDSIIIRRSDDIAGQSIGSRIFGRMTAEKVIDPETGEILVERNEMIDQKLVRQISASNVEEIRVRSPLTCELTHGICASCYGMDLGRGEMVEIGT
;
A
#
# COMPACT_ATOMS: atom_id res chain seq x y z
N LEU A 1 5.72 12.97 11.99
CA LEU A 1 6.81 13.97 12.15
C LEU A 1 6.81 15.02 11.05
N VAL A 2 7.20 14.71 9.80
CA VAL A 2 7.27 15.74 8.74
C VAL A 2 5.91 16.38 8.47
N ALA A 3 4.83 15.57 8.41
CA ALA A 3 3.48 16.09 8.28
C ALA A 3 3.08 17.01 9.46
N ASP A 4 3.38 16.62 10.70
CA ASP A 4 3.06 17.41 11.89
C ASP A 4 3.85 18.73 11.94
N LEU A 5 5.11 18.73 11.47
CA LEU A 5 5.93 19.93 11.34
C LEU A 5 5.36 20.89 10.29
N TYR A 6 4.89 20.36 9.16
CA TYR A 6 4.24 21.19 8.14
C TYR A 6 2.96 21.85 8.68
N GLU A 7 2.14 21.09 9.41
CA GLU A 7 0.91 21.57 10.05
C GLU A 7 1.19 22.68 11.08
N THR A 8 2.24 22.54 11.89
CA THR A 8 2.48 23.41 13.05
C THR A 8 3.42 24.58 12.79
N CYS A 9 4.40 24.42 11.89
CA CYS A 9 5.48 25.37 11.67
C CYS A 9 5.55 25.91 10.23
N GLY A 10 4.69 25.43 9.33
CA GLY A 10 4.62 25.87 7.94
C GLY A 10 5.74 25.32 7.04
N GLY A 11 5.68 25.70 5.76
CA GLY A 11 6.53 25.12 4.71
C GLY A 11 8.02 25.44 4.81
N GLU A 12 8.38 26.68 5.15
CA GLU A 12 9.78 27.12 5.22
C GLU A 12 10.55 26.36 6.31
N THR A 13 10.05 26.39 7.54
CA THR A 13 10.63 25.66 8.68
C THR A 13 10.69 24.15 8.42
N THR A 14 9.67 23.59 7.77
CA THR A 14 9.64 22.17 7.43
C THR A 14 10.75 21.80 6.45
N THR A 15 11.02 22.66 5.47
CA THR A 15 12.08 22.44 4.47
C THR A 15 13.45 22.38 5.14
N ASP A 16 13.78 23.39 5.95
CA ASP A 16 15.05 23.44 6.69
C ASP A 16 15.21 22.24 7.64
N THR A 17 14.12 21.84 8.31
CA THR A 17 14.14 20.71 9.23
C THR A 17 14.33 19.39 8.50
N VAL A 18 13.70 19.19 7.34
CA VAL A 18 13.87 17.99 6.51
C VAL A 18 15.31 17.89 6.00
N ASP A 19 15.92 19.01 5.62
CA ASP A 19 17.33 19.04 5.26
C ASP A 19 18.25 18.69 6.43
N ALA A 20 17.95 19.20 7.63
CA ALA A 20 18.68 18.82 8.84
C ALA A 20 18.52 17.32 9.18
N ILE A 21 17.32 16.75 9.02
CA ILE A 21 17.06 15.31 9.19
C ILE A 21 17.89 14.49 8.19
N LYS A 22 17.91 14.92 6.92
CA LYS A 22 18.71 14.30 5.86
C LYS A 22 20.20 14.31 6.22
N ASP A 23 20.73 15.46 6.64
CA ASP A 23 22.15 15.61 6.98
C ASP A 23 22.55 14.78 8.20
N ILE A 24 21.71 14.78 9.25
CA ILE A 24 21.87 13.91 10.43
C ILE A 24 21.84 12.44 10.01
N GLY A 25 20.84 12.06 9.21
CA GLY A 25 20.67 10.71 8.69
C GLY A 25 21.90 10.21 7.94
N PHE A 26 22.39 10.97 6.96
CA PHE A 26 23.60 10.61 6.21
C PHE A 26 24.85 10.58 7.08
N LYS A 27 25.00 11.52 8.01
CA LYS A 27 26.15 11.54 8.94
C LYS A 27 26.20 10.28 9.81
N TYR A 28 25.07 9.87 10.38
CA TYR A 28 25.03 8.68 11.24
C TYR A 28 25.01 7.37 10.43
N ALA A 29 24.40 7.34 9.24
CA ALA A 29 24.47 6.19 8.34
C ALA A 29 25.91 5.94 7.85
N THR A 30 26.68 7.00 7.58
CA THR A 30 28.10 6.87 7.22
C THR A 30 28.92 6.33 8.40
N LYS A 31 28.63 6.81 9.62
CA LYS A 31 29.31 6.36 10.85
C LYS A 31 28.93 4.95 11.29
N SER A 32 27.72 4.49 11.00
CA SER A 32 27.26 3.17 11.44
C SER A 32 28.01 2.05 10.74
N GLY A 33 28.60 2.30 9.55
CA GLY A 33 29.37 1.30 8.83
C GLY A 33 28.54 0.09 8.42
N TYR A 34 27.24 0.26 8.24
CA TYR A 34 26.36 -0.83 7.80
C TYR A 34 26.87 -1.41 6.49
N SER A 35 27.10 -2.72 6.51
CA SER A 35 27.55 -3.49 5.36
C SER A 35 26.67 -4.73 5.23
N LEU A 36 26.65 -5.32 4.04
CA LEU A 36 25.98 -6.57 3.77
C LEU A 36 27.02 -7.60 3.32
N SER A 37 27.05 -8.72 4.04
CA SER A 37 27.88 -9.87 3.75
C SER A 37 26.99 -11.09 3.54
N VAL A 38 27.54 -12.14 2.90
CA VAL A 38 26.85 -13.42 2.82
C VAL A 38 26.55 -13.91 4.23
N SER A 39 27.48 -13.80 5.19
CA SER A 39 27.28 -14.21 6.59
C SER A 39 26.05 -13.62 7.28
N ASP A 40 25.59 -12.44 6.87
CA ASP A 40 24.41 -11.79 7.48
C ASP A 40 23.07 -12.45 7.05
N ILE A 41 23.10 -13.33 6.05
CA ILE A 41 21.93 -14.05 5.54
C ILE A 41 21.78 -15.40 6.27
N THR A 42 21.16 -15.40 7.45
CA THR A 42 20.99 -16.62 8.26
C THR A 42 19.92 -17.53 7.67
N ILE A 43 20.29 -18.77 7.32
CA ILE A 43 19.33 -19.82 6.93
C ILE A 43 18.85 -20.50 8.22
N PRO A 44 17.54 -20.57 8.48
CA PRO A 44 17.02 -21.24 9.68
C PRO A 44 17.28 -22.75 9.61
N GLU A 45 17.75 -23.34 10.71
CA GLU A 45 18.02 -24.79 10.80
C GLU A 45 16.74 -25.62 10.62
N THR A 46 15.60 -25.09 11.07
CA THR A 46 14.27 -25.72 10.95
C THR A 46 13.76 -25.80 9.51
N LYS A 47 14.37 -25.09 8.56
CA LYS A 47 13.96 -25.09 7.14
C LYS A 47 13.85 -26.51 6.57
N SER A 48 14.87 -27.32 6.81
CA SER A 48 14.93 -28.67 6.24
C SER A 48 13.79 -29.54 6.77
N ASP A 49 13.45 -29.41 8.04
CA ASP A 49 12.37 -30.17 8.67
C ASP A 49 11.00 -29.75 8.11
N ILE A 50 10.74 -28.45 8.02
CA ILE A 50 9.49 -27.88 7.45
C ILE A 50 9.27 -28.38 6.01
N ILE A 51 10.35 -28.36 5.20
CA ILE A 51 10.29 -28.85 3.80
C ILE A 51 10.04 -30.36 3.77
N ASN A 52 10.71 -31.14 4.63
CA ASN A 52 10.55 -32.59 4.67
C ASN A 52 9.15 -33.02 5.11
N ASP A 53 8.54 -32.30 6.05
CA ASP A 53 7.17 -32.58 6.48
C ASP A 53 6.16 -32.25 5.39
N SER A 54 6.36 -31.12 4.70
CA SER A 54 5.55 -30.73 3.54
C SER A 54 5.68 -31.73 2.37
N LEU A 55 6.87 -32.30 2.16
CA LEU A 55 7.09 -33.37 1.18
C LEU A 55 6.28 -34.62 1.52
N LYS A 56 6.25 -35.05 2.78
CA LYS A 56 5.43 -36.20 3.22
C LYS A 56 3.94 -35.91 3.00
N SER A 57 3.46 -34.71 3.35
CA SER A 57 2.07 -34.32 3.11
C SER A 57 1.73 -34.31 1.61
N ALA A 58 2.62 -33.82 0.76
CA ALA A 58 2.43 -33.87 -0.69
C ALA A 58 2.42 -35.32 -1.22
N GLU A 59 3.27 -36.21 -0.70
CA GLU A 59 3.27 -37.63 -1.05
C GLU A 59 1.96 -38.35 -0.65
N ASP A 60 1.39 -37.99 0.51
CA ASP A 60 0.09 -38.51 0.95
C ASP A 60 -1.03 -38.09 -0.01
N VAL A 61 -1.04 -36.83 -0.46
CA VAL A 61 -1.97 -36.34 -1.49
C VAL A 61 -1.79 -37.12 -2.81
N MET A 62 -0.54 -37.35 -3.23
CA MET A 62 -0.22 -38.16 -4.41
C MET A 62 -0.66 -39.61 -4.27
N ARG A 63 -0.63 -40.17 -3.05
CA ARG A 63 -1.09 -41.54 -2.77
C ARG A 63 -2.61 -41.62 -2.85
N ASP A 64 -3.32 -40.64 -2.31
CA ASP A 64 -4.79 -40.60 -2.33
C ASP A 64 -5.33 -40.38 -3.74
N PHE A 65 -4.64 -39.57 -4.55
CA PHE A 65 -4.91 -39.46 -5.98
C PHE A 65 -4.72 -40.81 -6.71
N ARG A 66 -3.61 -41.52 -6.46
CA ARG A 66 -3.36 -42.86 -7.03
C ARG A 66 -4.41 -43.91 -6.61
N ARG A 67 -5.05 -43.73 -5.46
CA ARG A 67 -6.15 -44.57 -4.97
C ARG A 67 -7.52 -44.17 -5.52
N GLY A 68 -7.59 -43.12 -6.34
CA GLY A 68 -8.84 -42.60 -6.91
C GLY A 68 -9.72 -41.83 -5.92
N LEU A 69 -9.17 -41.38 -4.78
CA LEU A 69 -9.90 -40.63 -3.76
C LEU A 69 -10.02 -39.13 -4.11
N LEU A 70 -9.15 -38.64 -4.99
CA LEU A 70 -9.07 -37.23 -5.41
C LEU A 70 -9.16 -37.12 -6.93
N THR A 71 -9.72 -36.02 -7.40
CA THR A 71 -9.63 -35.61 -8.80
C THR A 71 -8.31 -34.87 -9.04
N GLU A 72 -7.85 -34.81 -10.29
CA GLU A 72 -6.61 -34.11 -10.67
C GLU A 72 -6.64 -32.63 -10.27
N GLN A 73 -7.79 -31.98 -10.42
CA GLN A 73 -7.96 -30.59 -9.98
C GLN A 73 -7.76 -30.44 -8.48
N LYS A 74 -8.44 -31.27 -7.66
CA LYS A 74 -8.31 -31.21 -6.20
C LYS A 74 -6.91 -31.56 -5.72
N GLN A 75 -6.24 -32.49 -6.39
CA GLN A 75 -4.85 -32.83 -6.12
C GLN A 75 -3.94 -31.60 -6.33
N ASN A 76 -4.05 -30.93 -7.48
CA ASN A 76 -3.25 -29.75 -7.79
C ASN A 76 -3.51 -28.60 -6.80
N GLU A 77 -4.77 -28.31 -6.50
CA GLU A 77 -5.16 -27.30 -5.52
C GLU A 77 -4.55 -27.60 -4.14
N ARG A 78 -4.65 -28.86 -3.68
CA ARG A 78 -4.12 -29.26 -2.37
C ARG A 78 -2.60 -29.21 -2.30
N VAL A 79 -1.91 -29.59 -3.37
CA VAL A 79 -0.44 -29.49 -3.45
C VAL A 79 -0.01 -28.02 -3.43
N ILE A 80 -0.72 -27.14 -4.14
CA ILE A 80 -0.44 -25.71 -4.14
C ILE A 80 -0.63 -25.12 -2.74
N GLU A 81 -1.73 -25.45 -2.06
CA GLU A 81 -2.03 -25.00 -0.70
C GLU A 81 -0.91 -25.40 0.28
N ILE A 82 -0.51 -26.68 0.28
CA ILE A 82 0.60 -27.18 1.12
C ILE A 82 1.84 -26.32 0.92
N TRP A 83 2.27 -26.10 -0.33
CA TRP A 83 3.50 -25.36 -0.60
C TRP A 83 3.39 -23.85 -0.36
N GLN A 84 2.20 -23.26 -0.46
CA GLN A 84 1.95 -21.87 -0.06
C GLN A 84 2.10 -21.71 1.45
N ASP A 85 1.56 -22.65 2.22
CA ASP A 85 1.69 -22.68 3.68
C ASP A 85 3.16 -22.90 4.08
N THR A 86 3.86 -23.86 3.45
CA THR A 86 5.30 -24.09 3.65
C THR A 86 6.11 -22.82 3.39
N THR A 87 5.80 -22.09 2.31
CA THR A 87 6.54 -20.86 1.96
C THR A 87 6.35 -19.79 3.04
N SER A 88 5.15 -19.69 3.60
CA SER A 88 4.82 -18.76 4.68
C SER A 88 5.48 -19.15 6.00
N GLU A 89 5.48 -20.44 6.34
CA GLU A 89 6.12 -21.00 7.54
C GLU A 89 7.64 -20.81 7.50
N VAL A 90 8.27 -21.11 6.36
CA VAL A 90 9.70 -20.88 6.15
C VAL A 90 10.04 -19.39 6.21
N ALA A 91 9.19 -18.50 5.66
CA ALA A 91 9.39 -17.07 5.75
C ALA A 91 9.34 -16.57 7.21
N GLN A 92 8.44 -17.12 8.03
CA GLN A 92 8.36 -16.82 9.45
C GLN A 92 9.58 -17.35 10.21
N ALA A 93 10.02 -18.57 9.93
CA ALA A 93 11.23 -19.15 10.52
C ALA A 93 12.49 -18.32 10.18
N VAL A 94 12.60 -17.79 8.95
CA VAL A 94 13.68 -16.86 8.57
C VAL A 94 13.63 -15.62 9.44
N LYS A 95 12.45 -15.02 9.60
CA LYS A 95 12.28 -13.80 10.41
C LYS A 95 12.67 -14.02 11.87
N GLU A 96 12.37 -15.18 12.44
CA GLU A 96 12.70 -15.54 13.82
C GLU A 96 14.19 -15.88 14.02
N ALA A 97 14.83 -16.46 13.01
CA ALA A 97 16.25 -16.82 13.04
C ALA A 97 17.20 -15.64 12.76
N MET A 98 16.67 -14.50 12.31
CA MET A 98 17.46 -13.29 12.07
C MET A 98 17.87 -12.62 13.39
N ASP A 99 19.14 -12.18 13.46
CA ASP A 99 19.63 -11.36 14.56
C ASP A 99 18.90 -9.99 14.56
N PRO A 100 18.13 -9.64 15.61
CA PRO A 100 17.43 -8.35 15.67
C PRO A 100 18.35 -7.13 15.53
N ASP A 101 19.59 -7.24 16.02
CA ASP A 101 20.59 -6.17 15.97
C ASP A 101 21.49 -6.26 14.72
N GLY A 102 21.27 -7.27 13.88
CA GLY A 102 22.03 -7.50 12.67
C GLY A 102 21.77 -6.44 11.59
N ASN A 103 22.77 -6.21 10.73
CA ASN A 103 22.72 -5.21 9.65
C ASN A 103 21.52 -5.41 8.71
N LEU A 104 21.19 -6.66 8.36
CA LEU A 104 20.09 -6.99 7.46
C LEU A 104 18.72 -6.74 8.12
N SER A 105 18.59 -7.05 9.41
CA SER A 105 17.38 -6.78 10.20
C SER A 105 17.14 -5.28 10.38
N ALA A 106 18.19 -4.52 10.69
CA ALA A 106 18.10 -3.07 10.79
C ALA A 106 17.62 -2.42 9.48
N GLN A 107 18.09 -2.92 8.32
CA GLN A 107 17.63 -2.46 7.01
C GLN A 107 16.17 -2.85 6.70
N ALA A 108 15.75 -4.05 7.11
CA ALA A 108 14.39 -4.53 6.91
C ALA A 108 13.37 -3.79 7.80
N LEU A 109 13.70 -3.61 9.08
CA LEU A 109 12.84 -3.01 10.10
C LEU A 109 12.73 -1.50 9.96
N SER A 110 13.80 -0.83 9.53
CA SER A 110 13.77 0.63 9.27
C SER A 110 12.90 1.02 8.07
N GLY A 111 12.46 0.06 7.27
CA GLY A 111 11.73 0.31 6.03
C GLY A 111 12.60 0.90 4.91
N ALA A 112 13.93 0.93 5.10
CA ALA A 112 14.86 1.44 4.10
C ALA A 112 14.87 0.60 2.82
N THR A 113 14.67 -0.72 2.93
CA THR A 113 14.61 -1.63 1.78
C THR A 113 13.20 -1.77 1.23
N LYS A 114 13.07 -1.64 -0.10
CA LYS A 114 11.82 -1.95 -0.81
C LYS A 114 11.46 -3.43 -0.61
N GLY A 115 10.34 -3.69 0.07
CA GLY A 115 9.76 -5.04 0.21
C GLY A 115 9.91 -5.69 1.60
N GLY A 116 10.51 -5.02 2.58
CA GLY A 116 10.61 -5.52 3.96
C GLY A 116 11.22 -6.92 4.04
N PHE A 117 10.55 -7.85 4.72
CA PHE A 117 11.04 -9.22 4.92
C PHE A 117 10.86 -10.15 3.71
N GLY A 118 10.02 -9.80 2.73
CA GLY A 118 9.72 -10.67 1.58
C GLY A 118 10.95 -10.98 0.70
N PRO A 119 11.78 -10.00 0.33
CA PRO A 119 13.03 -10.26 -0.37
C PRO A 119 14.02 -11.09 0.46
N ILE A 120 14.04 -10.90 1.78
CA ILE A 120 14.96 -11.61 2.68
C ILE A 120 14.59 -13.09 2.78
N SER A 121 13.30 -13.42 2.82
CA SER A 121 12.85 -14.82 2.80
C SER A 121 13.25 -15.54 1.51
N GLN A 122 13.39 -14.84 0.38
CA GLN A 122 13.91 -15.44 -0.85
C GLN A 122 15.44 -15.64 -0.85
N LEU A 123 16.17 -14.86 -0.05
CA LEU A 123 17.63 -15.00 0.11
C LEU A 123 17.98 -16.19 1.02
N ALA A 124 17.25 -16.35 2.13
CA ALA A 124 17.58 -17.31 3.20
C ALA A 124 16.60 -18.48 3.36
N GLY A 125 15.33 -18.30 2.97
CA GLY A 125 14.28 -19.29 3.14
C GLY A 125 14.14 -20.18 1.92
N MET A 126 13.09 -19.96 1.14
CA MET A 126 12.83 -20.62 -0.14
C MET A 126 12.17 -19.62 -1.10
N ARG A 127 12.27 -19.84 -2.42
CA ARG A 127 11.56 -18.96 -3.38
C ARG A 127 10.06 -19.26 -3.48
N GLY A 128 9.64 -20.48 -3.17
CA GLY A 128 8.23 -20.88 -3.24
C GLY A 128 7.78 -21.27 -4.64
N LEU A 129 6.47 -21.20 -4.87
CA LEU A 129 5.84 -21.57 -6.14
C LEU A 129 6.00 -20.45 -7.19
N MET A 130 6.08 -20.85 -8.46
CA MET A 130 6.14 -19.95 -9.61
C MET A 130 4.95 -20.16 -10.53
N ALA A 131 4.57 -19.11 -11.26
CA ALA A 131 3.54 -19.20 -12.28
C ALA A 131 4.15 -19.41 -13.68
N ASP A 132 3.46 -20.18 -14.51
CA ASP A 132 3.72 -20.26 -15.94
C ASP A 132 3.34 -18.94 -16.64
N PRO A 133 3.73 -18.75 -17.92
CA PRO A 133 3.37 -17.53 -18.67
C PRO A 133 1.85 -17.32 -18.77
N SER A 134 1.08 -18.41 -18.77
CA SER A 134 -0.39 -18.39 -18.80
C SER A 134 -1.01 -18.01 -17.45
N GLY A 135 -0.23 -17.90 -16.37
CA GLY A 135 -0.68 -17.55 -15.03
C GLY A 135 -1.08 -18.74 -14.14
N ARG A 136 -0.89 -19.98 -14.61
CA ARG A 136 -1.13 -21.17 -13.78
C ARG A 136 0.06 -21.41 -12.87
N ILE A 137 -0.21 -21.73 -11.62
CA ILE A 137 0.83 -22.07 -10.64
C ILE A 137 1.40 -23.44 -10.99
N ILE A 138 2.73 -23.51 -11.10
CA ILE A 138 3.45 -24.77 -11.33
C ILE A 138 3.51 -25.49 -9.98
N PRO A 139 2.98 -26.73 -9.85
CA PRO A 139 2.92 -27.47 -8.58
C PRO A 139 4.27 -28.07 -8.16
N LEU A 140 5.37 -27.45 -8.60
CA LEU A 140 6.75 -27.80 -8.27
C LEU A 140 7.41 -26.54 -7.68
N PRO A 141 7.59 -26.46 -6.35
CA PRO A 141 8.19 -25.30 -5.70
C PRO A 141 9.69 -25.26 -5.94
N ILE A 142 10.24 -24.04 -5.86
CA ILE A 142 11.68 -23.82 -5.73
C ILE A 142 12.01 -23.85 -4.24
N ARG A 143 12.67 -24.93 -3.81
CA ARG A 143 13.01 -25.21 -2.41
C ARG A 143 14.30 -24.52 -1.99
N SER A 144 15.21 -24.37 -2.95
CA SER A 144 16.47 -23.67 -2.78
C SER A 144 16.24 -22.16 -2.63
N ASN A 145 17.20 -21.49 -2.00
CA ASN A 145 17.25 -20.02 -1.92
C ASN A 145 18.46 -19.47 -2.69
N PHE A 146 18.59 -18.14 -2.76
CA PHE A 146 19.71 -17.52 -3.47
C PHE A 146 21.07 -17.73 -2.78
N ARG A 147 21.10 -17.95 -1.46
CA ARG A 147 22.33 -18.24 -0.73
C ARG A 147 22.86 -19.65 -1.01
N GLU A 148 21.98 -20.64 -1.10
CA GLU A 148 22.30 -22.04 -1.41
C GLU A 148 22.57 -22.24 -2.90
N GLY A 149 21.95 -21.42 -3.76
CA GLY A 149 22.01 -21.54 -5.20
C GLY A 149 20.86 -22.37 -5.76
N LEU A 150 20.40 -22.00 -6.96
CA LEU A 150 19.30 -22.70 -7.64
C LEU A 150 19.84 -23.79 -8.55
N THR A 151 19.14 -24.92 -8.60
CA THR A 151 19.41 -25.94 -9.63
C THR A 151 19.02 -25.45 -11.02
N ALA A 152 19.52 -26.09 -12.08
CA ALA A 152 19.21 -25.70 -13.46
C ALA A 152 17.70 -25.68 -13.75
N LEU A 153 16.95 -26.65 -13.20
CA LEU A 153 15.50 -26.72 -13.36
C LEU A 153 14.79 -25.61 -12.58
N GLU A 154 15.16 -25.38 -11.32
CA GLU A 154 14.59 -24.30 -10.51
C GLU A 154 14.85 -22.92 -11.12
N TYR A 155 16.07 -22.69 -11.62
CA TYR A 155 16.41 -21.47 -12.32
C TYR A 155 15.57 -21.29 -13.59
N PHE A 156 15.43 -22.34 -14.40
CA PHE A 156 14.60 -22.31 -15.60
C PHE A 156 13.12 -21.99 -15.28
N ILE A 157 12.55 -22.63 -14.26
CA ILE A 157 11.18 -22.33 -13.80
C ILE A 157 11.05 -20.86 -13.38
N SER A 158 12.03 -20.34 -12.63
CA SER A 158 12.05 -18.93 -12.19
C SER A 158 12.06 -17.92 -13.35
N THR A 159 12.51 -18.29 -14.56
CA THR A 159 12.56 -17.36 -15.70
C THR A 159 11.17 -17.00 -16.23
N HIS A 160 10.17 -17.87 -16.11
CA HIS A 160 8.82 -17.64 -16.63
C HIS A 160 8.16 -16.43 -15.94
N GLY A 161 8.18 -16.43 -14.60
CA GLY A 161 7.65 -15.33 -13.79
C GLY A 161 8.42 -14.03 -14.01
N ALA A 162 9.75 -14.09 -14.07
CA ALA A 162 10.59 -12.91 -14.30
C ALA A 162 10.32 -12.26 -15.67
N ARG A 163 10.26 -13.06 -16.74
CA ARG A 163 10.01 -12.57 -18.10
C ARG A 163 8.60 -12.00 -18.24
N LYS A 164 7.60 -12.67 -17.66
CA LYS A 164 6.22 -12.16 -17.64
C LYS A 164 6.15 -10.83 -16.88
N GLY A 165 6.78 -10.73 -15.71
CA GLY A 165 6.80 -9.49 -14.93
C GLY A 165 7.43 -8.31 -15.69
N LEU A 166 8.53 -8.55 -16.42
CA LEU A 166 9.15 -7.53 -17.27
C LEU A 166 8.25 -7.12 -18.44
N ALA A 167 7.63 -8.09 -19.11
CA ALA A 167 6.71 -7.82 -20.21
C ALA A 167 5.46 -7.06 -19.74
N ASP A 168 4.84 -7.50 -18.65
CA ASP A 168 3.66 -6.86 -18.06
C ASP A 168 3.98 -5.44 -17.59
N THR A 169 5.16 -5.21 -17.02
CA THR A 169 5.60 -3.85 -16.62
C THR A 169 5.74 -2.95 -17.85
N ALA A 170 6.32 -3.45 -18.93
CA ALA A 170 6.45 -2.71 -20.18
C ALA A 170 5.08 -2.38 -20.80
N LEU A 171 4.15 -3.34 -20.81
CA LEU A 171 2.78 -3.12 -21.30
C LEU A 171 2.00 -2.13 -20.43
N ARG A 172 2.03 -2.31 -19.10
CA ARG A 172 1.34 -1.42 -18.15
C ARG A 172 1.85 0.02 -18.20
N THR A 173 3.11 0.22 -18.58
CA THR A 173 3.67 1.57 -18.76
C THR A 173 2.95 2.31 -19.90
N ALA A 174 2.65 1.62 -21.01
CA ALA A 174 1.92 2.19 -22.13
C ALA A 174 0.44 2.47 -21.76
N ASP A 175 -0.21 1.51 -21.09
CA ASP A 175 -1.62 1.67 -20.67
C ASP A 175 -1.79 2.80 -19.66
N ALA A 176 -0.88 2.93 -18.69
CA ALA A 176 -0.90 4.01 -17.72
C ALA A 176 -0.78 5.38 -18.40
N GLY A 177 0.17 5.54 -19.33
CA GLY A 177 0.30 6.78 -20.10
C GLY A 177 -0.93 7.09 -20.95
N TYR A 178 -1.54 6.07 -21.57
CA TYR A 178 -2.77 6.22 -22.35
C TYR A 178 -3.95 6.64 -21.48
N LEU A 179 -4.13 6.03 -20.31
CA LEU A 179 -5.19 6.40 -19.36
C LEU A 179 -5.02 7.84 -18.88
N THR A 180 -3.81 8.22 -18.45
CA THR A 180 -3.52 9.59 -18.02
C THR A 180 -3.83 10.59 -19.13
N ARG A 181 -3.41 10.30 -20.37
CA ARG A 181 -3.74 11.15 -21.51
C ARG A 181 -5.25 11.32 -21.70
N ARG A 182 -6.02 10.23 -21.67
CA ARG A 182 -7.48 10.32 -21.83
C ARG A 182 -8.17 11.09 -20.70
N LEU A 183 -7.69 10.94 -19.47
CA LEU A 183 -8.21 11.69 -18.33
C LEU A 183 -7.92 13.18 -18.48
N VAL A 184 -6.71 13.54 -18.89
CA VAL A 184 -6.33 14.93 -19.16
C VAL A 184 -7.14 15.51 -20.33
N ASP A 185 -7.28 14.77 -21.44
CA ASP A 185 -8.04 15.22 -22.61
C ASP A 185 -9.51 15.55 -22.26
N VAL A 186 -10.10 14.87 -21.27
CA VAL A 186 -11.49 15.11 -20.80
C VAL A 186 -11.56 16.22 -19.75
N ALA A 187 -10.54 16.35 -18.90
CA ALA A 187 -10.56 17.25 -17.74
C ALA A 187 -9.79 18.57 -17.95
N GLN A 188 -9.09 18.76 -19.08
CA GLN A 188 -8.22 19.93 -19.31
C GLN A 188 -8.95 21.29 -19.26
N ASP A 189 -10.25 21.31 -19.56
CA ASP A 189 -11.06 22.53 -19.59
C ASP A 189 -11.72 22.83 -18.22
N LEU A 190 -11.48 22.00 -17.20
CA LEU A 190 -11.99 22.20 -15.85
C LEU A 190 -11.01 23.07 -15.04
N ILE A 191 -11.39 24.33 -14.85
CA ILE A 191 -10.65 25.33 -14.08
C ILE A 191 -11.54 25.93 -12.97
N ILE A 192 -10.91 26.43 -11.91
CA ILE A 192 -11.60 27.17 -10.86
C ILE A 192 -11.94 28.58 -11.36
N ASN A 193 -13.22 28.87 -11.58
CA ASN A 193 -13.67 30.12 -12.20
C ASN A 193 -14.25 31.14 -11.22
N GLU A 194 -14.87 30.68 -10.14
CA GLU A 194 -15.53 31.54 -9.14
C GLU A 194 -15.32 31.00 -7.73
N GLU A 195 -15.54 31.84 -6.71
CA GLU A 195 -15.39 31.44 -5.30
C GLU A 195 -16.55 30.56 -4.81
N ASP A 196 -17.80 30.91 -5.14
CA ASP A 196 -18.99 30.19 -4.69
C ASP A 196 -20.10 30.23 -5.75
N CYS A 197 -20.57 29.05 -6.19
CA CYS A 197 -21.72 28.92 -7.09
C CYS A 197 -23.08 29.05 -6.37
N GLY A 198 -23.11 29.16 -5.04
CA GLY A 198 -24.33 29.32 -4.24
C GLY A 198 -25.19 28.06 -4.08
N THR A 199 -24.75 26.91 -4.60
CA THR A 199 -25.55 25.68 -4.56
C THR A 199 -25.85 25.22 -3.12
N ILE A 200 -27.01 24.60 -2.95
CA ILE A 200 -27.44 23.94 -1.72
C ILE A 200 -27.25 22.41 -1.85
N ASP A 201 -27.03 21.92 -3.08
CA ASP A 201 -26.83 20.50 -3.33
C ASP A 201 -25.49 20.02 -2.79
N SER A 202 -25.52 18.84 -2.18
CA SER A 202 -24.39 18.27 -1.46
C SER A 202 -24.33 16.76 -1.60
N ILE A 203 -23.15 16.20 -1.31
CA ILE A 203 -22.97 14.77 -1.16
C ILE A 203 -22.97 14.41 0.32
N ILE A 204 -23.56 13.27 0.65
CA ILE A 204 -23.57 12.74 2.01
C ILE A 204 -22.40 11.79 2.16
N ILE A 205 -21.52 12.06 3.13
CA ILE A 205 -20.45 11.16 3.54
C ILE A 205 -20.88 10.51 4.86
N ARG A 206 -21.08 9.18 4.83
CA ARG A 206 -21.44 8.40 6.02
C ARG A 206 -20.26 7.66 6.59
N ARG A 207 -20.23 7.54 7.92
CA ARG A 207 -19.23 6.77 8.67
C ARG A 207 -19.34 5.26 8.42
N SER A 208 -20.54 4.76 8.14
CA SER A 208 -20.81 3.35 7.84
C SER A 208 -20.29 2.88 6.49
N ASP A 209 -19.99 3.80 5.56
CA ASP A 209 -19.59 3.42 4.20
C ASP A 209 -18.13 2.95 4.19
N ASP A 210 -17.91 1.67 3.88
CA ASP A 210 -16.57 1.13 3.64
C ASP A 210 -16.12 1.46 2.21
N ILE A 211 -15.44 2.60 2.08
CA ILE A 211 -14.78 2.99 0.84
C ILE A 211 -13.29 2.68 0.97
N ALA A 212 -12.91 1.46 0.59
CA ALA A 212 -11.51 1.01 0.58
C ALA A 212 -10.79 1.18 1.92
N GLY A 213 -11.49 0.97 3.05
CA GLY A 213 -10.93 1.13 4.39
C GLY A 213 -10.61 2.57 4.80
N GLN A 214 -11.07 3.58 4.05
CA GLN A 214 -10.86 4.99 4.40
C GLN A 214 -11.82 5.42 5.53
N SER A 215 -11.26 6.02 6.57
CA SER A 215 -12.06 6.60 7.66
C SER A 215 -12.84 7.84 7.17
N ILE A 216 -13.94 8.17 7.86
CA ILE A 216 -14.71 9.39 7.58
C ILE A 216 -13.81 10.64 7.58
N GLY A 217 -12.88 10.74 8.53
CA GLY A 217 -11.94 11.86 8.65
C GLY A 217 -11.08 12.08 7.40
N SER A 218 -10.58 10.99 6.80
CA SER A 218 -9.80 11.07 5.56
C SER A 218 -10.62 11.50 4.34
N ARG A 219 -11.93 11.23 4.34
CA ARG A 219 -12.83 11.54 3.22
C ARG A 219 -13.35 12.98 3.25
N ILE A 220 -13.49 13.55 4.45
CA ILE A 220 -13.99 14.91 4.66
C ILE A 220 -12.88 15.97 4.68
N PHE A 221 -11.63 15.57 4.96
CA PHE A 221 -10.49 16.49 5.04
C PHE A 221 -10.37 17.35 3.78
N GLY A 222 -10.24 18.67 3.97
CA GLY A 222 -10.11 19.65 2.89
C GLY A 222 -11.40 19.98 2.14
N ARG A 223 -12.55 19.40 2.51
CA ARG A 223 -13.85 19.74 1.91
C ARG A 223 -14.54 20.87 2.66
N MET A 224 -15.50 21.52 2.00
CA MET A 224 -16.39 22.52 2.61
C MET A 224 -17.70 21.87 3.08
N THR A 225 -18.20 22.26 4.23
CA THR A 225 -19.51 21.84 4.74
C THR A 225 -20.66 22.50 3.97
N ALA A 226 -21.68 21.72 3.59
CA ALA A 226 -22.89 22.24 2.97
C ALA A 226 -23.94 22.67 4.00
N GLU A 227 -23.92 22.02 5.17
CA GLU A 227 -24.81 22.28 6.31
C GLU A 227 -23.99 22.30 7.60
N LYS A 228 -24.52 22.92 8.64
CA LYS A 228 -23.92 22.91 9.98
C LYS A 228 -23.82 21.48 10.50
N VAL A 229 -22.66 21.13 11.05
CA VAL A 229 -22.41 19.84 11.68
C VAL A 229 -22.63 20.00 13.18
N ILE A 230 -23.56 19.23 13.73
CA ILE A 230 -23.94 19.29 15.15
C ILE A 230 -23.53 17.98 15.81
N ASP A 231 -22.92 18.08 16.99
CA ASP A 231 -22.66 16.90 17.80
C ASP A 231 -23.98 16.35 18.37
N PRO A 232 -24.33 15.07 18.09
CA PRO A 232 -25.58 14.49 18.56
C PRO A 232 -25.66 14.35 20.09
N GLU A 233 -24.53 14.32 20.81
CA GLU A 233 -24.51 14.15 22.27
C GLU A 233 -24.62 15.48 23.02
N THR A 234 -23.84 16.48 22.59
CA THR A 234 -23.77 17.78 23.28
C THR A 234 -24.73 18.82 22.70
N GLY A 235 -25.16 18.64 21.44
CA GLY A 235 -25.93 19.64 20.70
C GLY A 235 -25.13 20.86 20.28
N GLU A 236 -23.80 20.86 20.48
CA GLU A 236 -22.91 21.94 20.06
C GLU A 236 -22.69 21.89 18.54
N ILE A 237 -22.57 23.08 17.93
CA ILE A 237 -22.22 23.21 16.51
C ILE A 237 -20.70 23.01 16.40
N LEU A 238 -20.28 21.92 15.75
CA LEU A 238 -18.87 21.59 15.54
C LEU A 238 -18.27 22.40 14.38
N VAL A 239 -19.05 22.56 13.30
CA VAL A 239 -18.62 23.23 12.07
C VAL A 239 -19.82 23.98 11.49
N GLU A 240 -19.62 25.24 11.13
CA GLU A 240 -20.65 26.06 10.48
C GLU A 240 -20.80 25.70 8.99
N ARG A 241 -21.84 26.25 8.33
CA ARG A 241 -22.00 26.09 6.88
C ARG A 241 -20.91 26.86 6.13
N ASN A 242 -20.40 26.29 5.03
CA ASN A 242 -19.33 26.86 4.19
C ASN A 242 -18.02 27.07 4.97
N GLU A 243 -17.73 26.20 5.93
CA GLU A 243 -16.45 26.18 6.63
C GLU A 243 -15.61 25.02 6.11
N MET A 244 -14.31 25.26 5.92
CA MET A 244 -13.37 24.26 5.44
C MET A 244 -13.02 23.30 6.57
N ILE A 245 -13.04 22.01 6.28
CA ILE A 245 -12.72 20.97 7.24
C ILE A 245 -11.19 20.77 7.31
N ASP A 246 -10.56 21.52 8.22
CA ASP A 246 -9.15 21.39 8.58
C ASP A 246 -8.87 20.17 9.46
N GLN A 247 -7.59 19.82 9.62
CA GLN A 247 -7.18 18.66 10.40
C GLN A 247 -7.62 18.72 11.88
N LYS A 248 -7.72 19.93 12.45
CA LYS A 248 -8.29 20.14 13.80
C LYS A 248 -9.76 19.78 13.86
N LEU A 249 -10.56 20.23 12.89
CA LEU A 249 -11.97 19.91 12.79
C LEU A 249 -12.17 18.42 12.49
N VAL A 250 -11.32 17.81 11.66
CA VAL A 250 -11.32 16.34 11.45
C VAL A 250 -11.14 15.58 12.76
N ARG A 251 -10.20 16.01 13.62
CA ARG A 251 -9.97 15.37 14.93
C ARG A 251 -11.19 15.52 15.85
N GLN A 252 -11.82 16.70 15.87
CA GLN A 252 -13.05 16.94 16.65
C GLN A 252 -14.23 16.09 16.14
N ILE A 253 -14.48 16.08 14.84
CA ILE A 253 -15.52 15.27 14.20
C ILE A 253 -15.26 13.77 14.42
N SER A 254 -14.01 13.33 14.34
CA SER A 254 -13.65 11.92 14.56
C SER A 254 -13.88 11.48 16.00
N ALA A 255 -13.70 12.39 16.97
CA ALA A 255 -13.98 12.18 18.38
C ALA A 255 -15.48 12.22 18.72
N SER A 256 -16.27 12.95 17.93
CA SER A 256 -17.74 12.97 18.03
C SER A 256 -18.39 11.74 17.39
N ASN A 257 -19.62 11.44 17.81
CA ASN A 257 -20.46 10.36 17.25
C ASN A 257 -21.27 10.80 16.02
N VAL A 258 -20.76 11.73 15.21
CA VAL A 258 -21.40 12.14 13.96
C VAL A 258 -21.33 11.01 12.94
N GLU A 259 -22.50 10.54 12.51
CA GLU A 259 -22.69 9.43 11.56
C GLU A 259 -22.66 9.87 10.10
N GLU A 260 -23.20 11.05 9.78
CA GLU A 260 -23.27 11.56 8.42
C GLU A 260 -22.96 13.06 8.35
N ILE A 261 -22.26 13.45 7.29
CA ILE A 261 -21.86 14.84 7.05
C ILE A 261 -22.18 15.18 5.59
N ARG A 262 -22.87 16.32 5.41
CA ARG A 262 -23.13 16.89 4.09
C ARG A 262 -22.01 17.84 3.71
N VAL A 263 -21.29 17.50 2.65
CA VAL A 263 -20.18 18.28 2.12
C VAL A 263 -20.47 18.73 0.70
N ARG A 264 -19.91 19.87 0.32
CA ARG A 264 -19.94 20.33 -1.07
C ARG A 264 -19.02 19.45 -1.92
N SER A 265 -19.35 19.35 -3.20
CA SER A 265 -18.64 18.49 -4.15
C SER A 265 -18.57 19.13 -5.53
N PRO A 266 -17.50 18.91 -6.31
CA PRO A 266 -17.46 19.32 -7.71
C PRO A 266 -18.61 18.72 -8.53
N LEU A 267 -19.12 17.55 -8.13
CA LEU A 267 -20.22 16.85 -8.83
C LEU A 267 -21.58 17.56 -8.69
N THR A 268 -21.75 18.40 -7.66
CA THR A 268 -23.00 19.15 -7.41
C THR A 268 -22.83 20.64 -7.67
N CYS A 269 -21.73 21.05 -8.31
CA CYS A 269 -21.50 22.45 -8.63
C CYS A 269 -22.44 22.91 -9.76
N GLU A 270 -23.07 24.07 -9.58
CA GLU A 270 -24.02 24.64 -10.54
C GLU A 270 -23.36 25.56 -11.60
N LEU A 271 -22.03 25.69 -11.58
CA LEU A 271 -21.33 26.45 -12.61
C LEU A 271 -21.45 25.76 -13.97
N THR A 272 -21.70 26.55 -15.00
CA THR A 272 -21.83 26.08 -16.38
C THR A 272 -20.49 25.69 -17.01
N HIS A 273 -19.43 26.42 -16.66
CA HIS A 273 -18.07 26.18 -17.10
C HIS A 273 -17.14 26.22 -15.90
N GLY A 274 -16.40 25.14 -15.66
CA GLY A 274 -15.47 25.03 -14.53
C GLY A 274 -16.15 24.65 -13.21
N ILE A 275 -15.42 24.83 -12.12
CA ILE A 275 -15.84 24.47 -10.75
C ILE A 275 -15.62 25.68 -9.86
N CYS A 276 -16.45 25.86 -8.82
CA CYS A 276 -16.23 26.94 -7.85
C CYS A 276 -15.29 26.47 -6.76
N ALA A 277 -14.52 27.39 -6.19
CA ALA A 277 -13.59 27.09 -5.11
C ALA A 277 -14.31 26.35 -3.98
N SER A 278 -15.46 26.86 -3.52
CA SER A 278 -16.24 26.28 -2.40
C SER A 278 -16.71 24.83 -2.64
N CYS A 279 -17.00 24.44 -3.88
CA CYS A 279 -17.36 23.05 -4.19
C CYS A 279 -16.14 22.13 -4.36
N TYR A 280 -14.98 22.69 -4.72
CA TYR A 280 -13.72 21.94 -4.79
C TYR A 280 -13.11 21.71 -3.40
N GLY A 281 -12.93 22.79 -2.63
CA GLY A 281 -12.31 22.79 -1.32
C GLY A 281 -10.83 23.18 -1.35
N MET A 282 -10.03 22.43 -0.61
CA MET A 282 -8.60 22.67 -0.41
C MET A 282 -7.75 22.16 -1.59
N ASP A 283 -6.75 22.96 -1.99
CA ASP A 283 -5.63 22.49 -2.80
C ASP A 283 -4.76 21.56 -1.95
N LEU A 284 -4.81 20.25 -2.25
CA LEU A 284 -4.02 19.24 -1.55
C LEU A 284 -2.50 19.41 -1.72
N GLY A 285 -2.04 20.21 -2.70
CA GLY A 285 -0.64 20.52 -2.91
C GLY A 285 -0.11 21.60 -1.96
N ARG A 286 -0.93 22.61 -1.64
CA ARG A 286 -0.55 23.74 -0.76
C ARG A 286 -1.08 23.60 0.67
N GLY A 287 -2.22 22.94 0.84
CA GLY A 287 -2.96 22.85 2.10
C GLY A 287 -3.84 24.08 2.36
N GLU A 288 -4.11 24.90 1.35
CA GLU A 288 -4.93 26.11 1.43
C GLU A 288 -6.14 26.00 0.50
N MET A 289 -7.08 26.94 0.57
CA MET A 289 -8.20 27.00 -0.38
C MET A 289 -7.68 27.15 -1.81
N VAL A 290 -8.32 26.48 -2.77
CA VAL A 290 -7.95 26.65 -4.18
C VAL A 290 -8.10 28.10 -4.64
N GLU A 291 -7.12 28.57 -5.41
CA GLU A 291 -7.14 29.90 -6.02
C GLU A 291 -7.89 29.86 -7.36
N ILE A 292 -8.50 31.00 -7.73
CA ILE A 292 -9.13 31.18 -9.04
C ILE A 292 -8.07 31.05 -10.14
N GLY A 293 -8.36 30.24 -11.16
CA GLY A 293 -7.46 29.95 -12.27
C GLY A 293 -6.58 28.72 -12.09
N THR A 294 -6.71 28.00 -10.98
CA THR A 294 -6.14 26.65 -10.78
C THR A 294 -6.92 25.62 -11.59
#